data_AF-A0A7I6MWM1-F1
#
_entry.id   AF-A0A7I6MWM1-F1
#
_cell.length_a   1.000
_cell.length_b   1.000
_cell.length_c   1.000
_cell.angle_alpha   90.00
_cell.angle_beta   90.00
_cell.angle_gamma   90.00
#
_symmetry.space_group_name_H-M   'P 1'
#
loop_
_entity.id
_entity.type
_entity.pdbx_description
1 polymer ?
#
loop_
_entity_poly.entity_id
_entity_poly.type
_entity_poly.pdbx_seq_one_letter_code
_entity_poly.pdbx_strand_id
1 'polypeptide(L)'
;DEIHYINDAERGVVWEEVLIMLPSHVGLVLLSATTPNHLEFSDWIGRTKQQKIFVVATPKRPVPLQHWLYANKELFQIYDATQGYRTTGYTAAKAKLENDNAKDNNGVGRGRGGRKQATGGGSSTRRTMGRTARGDQSDWMKLFRLLQDRSLLPVVVFAFSKRLCEESASKLNKLDLCSSSERAEIYRFLESSLQRLHGSDRELPQVVFLREMLLRGIGVHHGGLLPILKEIVEMLFARGLV
;
A
#
# COMPACT_ATOMS: atom_id res chain seq x y z
N ASP A 1 -16.14 -16.29 -5.60
CA ASP A 1 -14.94 -15.98 -4.81
C ASP A 1 -15.11 -14.61 -4.15
N GLU A 2 -14.41 -14.36 -3.05
CA GLU A 2 -14.43 -13.13 -2.27
C GLU A 2 -15.84 -12.57 -1.93
N ILE A 3 -16.73 -13.42 -1.42
CA ILE A 3 -18.14 -13.05 -1.21
C ILE A 3 -18.36 -11.96 -0.15
N HIS A 4 -17.36 -11.61 0.65
CA HIS A 4 -17.41 -10.46 1.54
C HIS A 4 -17.68 -9.12 0.80
N TYR A 5 -17.46 -9.07 -0.52
CA TYR A 5 -17.90 -7.96 -1.37
C TYR A 5 -19.42 -7.82 -1.52
N ILE A 6 -20.22 -8.73 -0.95
CA ILE A 6 -21.68 -8.55 -0.93
C ILE A 6 -22.11 -7.30 -0.16
N ASN A 7 -21.30 -6.85 0.81
CA ASN A 7 -21.56 -5.62 1.57
C ASN A 7 -21.17 -4.35 0.79
N ASP A 8 -20.61 -4.48 -0.42
CA ASP A 8 -20.26 -3.35 -1.27
C ASP A 8 -21.54 -2.77 -1.91
N ALA A 9 -21.76 -1.46 -1.78
CA ALA A 9 -23.00 -0.84 -2.23
C ALA A 9 -23.21 -0.91 -3.77
N GLU A 10 -22.13 -0.98 -4.55
CA GLU A 10 -22.21 -1.04 -6.02
C GLU A 10 -22.27 -2.48 -6.52
N ARG A 11 -21.57 -3.41 -5.86
CA ARG A 11 -21.40 -4.80 -6.31
C ARG A 11 -22.31 -5.81 -5.60
N GLY A 12 -22.80 -5.48 -4.42
CA GLY A 12 -23.57 -6.37 -3.56
C GLY A 12 -24.87 -6.86 -4.18
N VAL A 13 -25.57 -5.95 -4.88
CA VAL A 13 -26.84 -6.26 -5.57
C VAL A 13 -26.66 -7.37 -6.59
N VAL A 14 -25.56 -7.34 -7.36
CA VAL A 14 -25.28 -8.38 -8.37
C VAL A 14 -25.07 -9.74 -7.71
N TRP A 15 -24.39 -9.78 -6.56
CA TRP A 15 -24.21 -11.02 -5.80
C TRP A 15 -25.55 -11.59 -5.31
N GLU A 16 -26.41 -10.76 -4.74
CA GLU A 16 -27.73 -11.20 -4.27
C GLU A 16 -28.60 -11.73 -5.40
N GLU A 17 -28.67 -11.01 -6.52
CA GLU A 17 -29.46 -11.39 -7.68
C GLU A 17 -28.97 -12.71 -8.30
N VAL A 18 -27.66 -12.85 -8.52
CA VAL A 18 -27.06 -14.10 -9.02
C VAL A 18 -27.38 -15.25 -8.08
N LEU A 19 -27.17 -15.03 -6.78
CA LEU A 19 -27.48 -16.04 -5.79
C LEU A 19 -28.97 -16.38 -5.83
N ILE A 20 -29.92 -15.46 -5.89
CA ILE A 20 -31.35 -15.78 -5.93
C ILE A 20 -31.74 -16.53 -7.22
N MET A 21 -31.26 -16.09 -8.38
CA MET A 21 -31.68 -16.60 -9.69
C MET A 21 -31.03 -17.94 -10.09
N LEU A 22 -29.95 -18.36 -9.42
CA LEU A 22 -29.26 -19.62 -9.76
C LEU A 22 -30.22 -20.84 -9.75
N PRO A 23 -30.21 -21.70 -10.78
CA PRO A 23 -31.02 -22.91 -10.80
C PRO A 23 -30.72 -23.88 -9.64
N SER A 24 -31.71 -24.67 -9.22
CA SER A 24 -31.60 -25.57 -8.05
C SER A 24 -30.58 -26.71 -8.18
N HIS A 25 -30.20 -27.07 -9.40
CA HIS A 25 -29.21 -28.13 -9.67
C HIS A 25 -27.76 -27.63 -9.54
N VAL A 26 -27.54 -26.32 -9.39
CA VAL A 26 -26.19 -25.75 -9.26
C VAL A 26 -25.72 -25.86 -7.81
N GLY A 27 -24.54 -26.45 -7.61
CA GLY A 27 -23.87 -26.47 -6.31
C GLY A 27 -23.14 -25.16 -6.03
N LEU A 28 -23.14 -24.73 -4.77
CA LEU A 28 -22.48 -23.49 -4.35
C LEU A 28 -21.17 -23.79 -3.61
N VAL A 29 -20.10 -23.14 -4.05
CA VAL A 29 -18.83 -23.05 -3.33
C VAL A 29 -18.52 -21.57 -3.13
N LEU A 30 -18.57 -21.13 -1.87
CA LEU A 30 -18.44 -19.72 -1.50
C LEU A 30 -17.14 -19.54 -0.71
N LEU A 31 -16.26 -18.70 -1.25
CA LEU A 31 -14.97 -18.38 -0.65
C LEU A 31 -15.00 -16.91 -0.20
N SER A 32 -14.48 -16.64 1.00
CA SER A 32 -14.51 -15.31 1.62
C SER A 32 -13.35 -15.13 2.58
N ALA A 33 -12.84 -13.90 2.68
CA ALA A 33 -12.17 -13.42 3.88
C ALA A 33 -13.08 -13.52 5.13
N THR A 34 -12.48 -13.44 6.32
CA THR A 34 -13.17 -13.54 7.61
C THR A 34 -14.22 -12.43 7.76
N THR A 35 -15.50 -12.81 7.88
CA THR A 35 -16.61 -11.90 8.20
C THR A 35 -17.29 -12.32 9.51
N PRO A 36 -17.72 -11.39 10.36
CA PRO A 36 -18.34 -11.72 11.63
C PRO A 36 -19.76 -12.31 11.47
N ASN A 37 -20.45 -12.02 10.36
CA ASN A 37 -21.83 -12.40 10.09
C ASN A 37 -21.98 -13.62 9.15
N HIS A 38 -20.95 -14.45 9.03
CA HIS A 38 -20.94 -15.58 8.08
C HIS A 38 -22.05 -16.62 8.33
N LEU A 39 -22.49 -16.82 9.58
CA LEU A 39 -23.57 -17.74 9.92
C LEU A 39 -24.92 -17.26 9.38
N GLU A 40 -25.29 -16.01 9.69
CA GLU A 40 -26.53 -15.39 9.20
C GLU A 40 -26.59 -15.40 7.67
N PHE A 41 -25.47 -15.09 7.03
CA PHE A 41 -25.33 -15.13 5.59
C PHE A 41 -25.55 -16.54 5.02
N SER A 42 -24.93 -17.56 5.62
CA SER A 42 -25.09 -18.95 5.20
C SER A 42 -26.51 -19.48 5.39
N ASP A 43 -27.20 -19.05 6.47
CA ASP A 43 -28.59 -19.41 6.75
C ASP A 43 -29.56 -18.76 5.75
N TRP A 44 -29.29 -17.52 5.34
CA TRP A 44 -30.06 -16.86 4.29
C TRP A 44 -29.93 -17.59 2.95
N ILE A 45 -28.71 -17.97 2.55
CA ILE A 45 -28.49 -18.74 1.30
C ILE A 45 -29.18 -20.09 1.39
N GLY A 46 -28.99 -20.83 2.49
CA GLY A 46 -29.57 -22.16 2.67
C GLY A 46 -31.10 -22.14 2.58
N ARG A 47 -31.75 -21.14 3.19
CA ARG A 47 -33.21 -20.94 3.08
C ARG A 47 -33.64 -20.52 1.68
N THR A 48 -32.93 -19.60 1.04
CA THR A 48 -33.29 -19.11 -0.30
C THR A 48 -33.14 -20.20 -1.34
N LYS A 49 -32.13 -21.07 -1.21
CA LYS A 49 -31.85 -22.16 -2.15
C LYS A 49 -32.46 -23.49 -1.79
N GLN A 50 -33.02 -23.64 -0.59
CA GLN A 50 -33.45 -24.93 -0.08
C GLN A 50 -32.33 -25.98 -0.20
N GLN A 51 -31.09 -25.55 0.07
CA GLN A 51 -29.89 -26.36 -0.02
C GLN A 51 -29.14 -26.33 1.32
N LYS A 52 -28.54 -27.46 1.69
CA LYS A 52 -27.71 -27.53 2.90
C LYS A 52 -26.37 -26.82 2.65
N ILE A 53 -26.10 -25.78 3.43
CA ILE A 53 -24.83 -25.05 3.40
C ILE A 53 -24.00 -25.46 4.62
N PHE A 54 -22.72 -25.73 4.39
CA PHE A 54 -21.75 -26.02 5.46
C PHE A 54 -20.77 -24.85 5.56
N VAL A 55 -20.68 -24.27 6.74
CA VAL A 55 -19.70 -23.22 7.03
C VAL A 55 -18.42 -23.85 7.54
N VAL A 56 -17.31 -23.55 6.86
CA VAL A 56 -15.96 -23.89 7.29
C VAL A 56 -15.20 -22.59 7.50
N ALA A 57 -14.70 -22.36 8.72
CA ALA A 57 -14.02 -21.12 9.09
C ALA A 57 -12.69 -21.40 9.79
N THR A 58 -11.70 -20.54 9.54
CA THR A 58 -10.41 -20.55 10.23
C THR A 58 -10.14 -19.16 10.81
N PRO A 59 -10.20 -18.96 12.14
CA PRO A 59 -10.07 -17.63 12.74
C PRO A 59 -8.62 -17.14 12.84
N LYS A 60 -7.64 -18.03 12.61
CA LYS A 60 -6.21 -17.72 12.71
C LYS A 60 -5.56 -17.66 11.33
N ARG A 61 -4.64 -16.72 11.14
CA ARG A 61 -3.83 -16.63 9.92
C ARG A 61 -2.79 -17.76 9.87
N PRO A 62 -2.55 -18.40 8.71
CA PRO A 62 -1.46 -19.36 8.55
C PRO A 62 -0.08 -18.75 8.79
N VAL A 63 0.11 -17.49 8.35
CA VAL A 63 1.32 -16.71 8.60
C VAL A 63 1.00 -15.62 9.62
N PRO A 64 1.57 -15.67 10.83
CA PRO A 64 1.36 -14.65 11.85
C PRO A 64 1.94 -13.30 11.42
N LEU A 65 1.23 -12.22 11.72
CA LEU A 65 1.67 -10.87 11.39
C LEU A 65 2.30 -10.17 12.61
N GLN A 66 3.22 -9.26 12.32
CA GLN A 66 3.79 -8.31 13.27
C GLN A 66 3.51 -6.90 12.76
N HIS A 67 3.16 -5.97 13.64
CA HIS A 67 2.99 -4.57 13.27
C HIS A 67 4.12 -3.72 13.85
N TRP A 68 4.65 -2.85 13.02
CA TRP A 68 5.80 -2.00 13.33
C TRP A 68 5.45 -0.54 13.02
N LEU A 69 5.96 0.37 13.83
CA LEU A 69 5.97 1.80 13.54
C LEU A 69 7.37 2.20 13.08
N TYR A 70 7.46 2.93 11.98
CA TYR A 70 8.68 3.60 11.56
C TYR A 70 8.67 5.04 12.06
N ALA A 71 9.62 5.39 12.93
CA ALA A 71 9.72 6.73 13.53
C ALA A 71 11.18 7.16 13.63
N ASN A 72 11.50 8.35 13.10
CA ASN A 72 12.86 8.91 13.05
C ASN A 72 13.95 7.88 12.69
N LYS A 73 13.72 7.15 11.58
CA LYS A 73 14.64 6.17 11.00
C LYS A 73 14.82 4.85 11.77
N GLU A 74 13.95 4.58 12.75
CA GLU A 74 13.96 3.33 13.53
C GLU A 74 12.60 2.63 13.45
N LEU A 75 12.61 1.29 13.59
CA LEU A 75 11.41 0.45 13.63
C LEU A 75 11.10 0.04 15.08
N PHE A 76 9.84 0.22 15.48
CA PHE A 76 9.31 -0.11 16.81
C PHE A 76 8.16 -1.10 16.69
N GLN A 77 8.32 -2.31 17.23
CA GLN A 77 7.27 -3.33 17.19
C GLN A 77 6.14 -2.97 18.18
N ILE A 78 4.91 -2.87 17.68
CA ILE A 78 3.73 -2.54 18.49
C ILE A 78 2.74 -3.70 18.63
N TYR A 79 2.87 -4.72 17.80
CA TYR A 79 2.01 -5.90 17.85
C TYR A 79 2.77 -7.13 17.37
N ASP A 80 2.56 -8.25 18.04
CA ASP A 80 3.01 -9.57 17.63
C ASP A 80 1.83 -10.55 17.77
N ALA A 81 1.60 -11.41 16.77
CA ALA A 81 0.48 -12.35 16.81
C ALA A 81 0.53 -13.32 18.02
N THR A 82 1.71 -13.56 18.60
CA THR A 82 1.86 -14.43 19.78
C THR A 82 1.77 -13.68 21.11
N GLN A 83 2.24 -12.42 21.15
CA GLN A 83 2.32 -11.63 22.40
C GLN A 83 1.23 -10.56 22.52
N GLY A 84 0.47 -10.30 21.45
CA GLY A 84 -0.53 -9.24 21.39
C GLY A 84 0.07 -7.84 21.26
N TYR A 85 -0.68 -6.85 21.73
CA TYR A 85 -0.30 -5.43 21.65
C TYR A 85 0.78 -5.06 22.68
N ARG A 86 1.79 -4.31 22.24
CA ARG A 86 2.95 -3.90 23.05
C ARG A 86 2.97 -2.38 23.24
N THR A 87 2.49 -1.93 24.40
CA THR A 87 2.49 -0.50 24.77
C THR A 87 3.90 0.12 24.78
N THR A 88 4.93 -0.67 25.13
CA THR A 88 6.32 -0.21 25.18
C THR A 88 6.84 0.27 23.82
N GLY A 89 6.54 -0.45 22.75
CA GLY A 89 6.92 -0.07 21.38
C GLY A 89 6.27 1.23 20.94
N TYR A 90 4.98 1.40 21.26
CA TYR A 90 4.26 2.64 20.96
C TYR A 90 4.82 3.84 21.73
N THR A 91 5.02 3.70 23.03
CA THR A 91 5.57 4.77 23.88
C THR A 91 6.99 5.16 23.44
N ALA A 92 7.83 4.19 23.07
CA ALA A 92 9.18 4.45 22.55
C ALA A 92 9.15 5.22 21.22
N ALA A 93 8.30 4.81 20.28
CA ALA A 93 8.12 5.52 19.00
C ALA A 93 7.64 6.96 19.21
N LYS A 94 6.67 7.17 20.11
CA LYS A 94 6.15 8.50 20.46
C LYS A 94 7.22 9.39 21.06
N ALA A 95 7.96 8.90 22.06
CA ALA A 95 9.05 9.64 22.68
C ALA A 95 10.14 10.01 21.66
N LYS A 96 10.44 9.13 20.70
CA LYS A 96 11.39 9.40 19.62
C LYS A 96 10.95 10.57 18.73
N LEU A 97 9.67 10.62 18.36
CA LEU A 97 9.11 11.71 17.55
C LEU A 97 9.06 13.05 18.32
N GLU A 98 8.69 13.03 19.59
CA GLU A 98 8.63 14.23 20.43
C GLU A 98 10.02 14.85 20.64
N ASN A 99 11.04 14.03 20.87
CA ASN A 99 12.42 14.48 21.03
C ASN A 99 13.02 15.08 19.76
N ASP A 100 12.61 14.60 18.58
CA ASP A 100 13.05 15.15 17.30
C ASP A 100 12.46 16.55 17.06
N ASN A 101 11.16 16.70 17.29
CA ASN A 101 10.46 17.99 17.18
C ASN A 101 11.03 19.04 18.16
N ALA A 102 11.46 18.63 19.35
CA ALA A 102 12.10 19.53 20.32
C ALA A 102 13.48 20.03 19.86
N LYS A 103 14.24 19.20 19.14
CA LYS A 103 15.56 19.58 18.58
C LYS A 103 15.41 20.55 17.40
N ASP A 104 14.45 20.34 16.53
CA ASP A 104 14.18 21.25 15.41
C ASP A 104 13.73 22.64 15.88
N ASN A 105 12.90 22.72 16.92
CA ASN A 105 12.48 24.00 17.50
C ASN A 105 13.60 24.76 18.22
N ASN A 106 14.56 24.07 18.84
CA ASN A 106 15.72 24.71 19.48
C ASN A 106 16.81 25.14 18.48
N GLY A 107 16.73 24.72 17.21
CA GLY A 107 17.67 25.12 16.15
C GLY A 107 17.43 26.51 15.54
N VAL A 108 16.30 27.17 15.84
CA VAL A 108 15.92 28.48 15.27
C VAL A 108 16.38 29.67 16.13
N GLY A 109 17.09 29.43 17.23
CA GLY A 109 17.42 30.46 18.22
C GLY A 109 18.92 30.77 18.38
N ARG A 110 19.60 31.29 17.36
CA ARG A 110 20.89 32.01 17.54
C ARG A 110 21.32 32.88 16.34
N GLY A 111 20.42 33.73 15.87
CA GLY A 111 20.72 34.84 14.93
C GLY A 111 20.54 36.20 15.61
N ARG A 112 21.65 36.89 15.87
CA ARG A 112 21.76 38.14 16.62
C ARG A 112 21.49 39.35 15.70
N GLY A 113 20.50 40.18 16.03
CA GLY A 113 20.45 41.61 15.69
C GLY A 113 19.55 42.04 14.53
N GLY A 114 18.52 42.84 14.82
CA GLY A 114 17.76 43.56 13.80
C GLY A 114 16.38 44.04 14.25
N ARG A 115 16.33 45.15 14.98
CA ARG A 115 15.11 45.87 15.38
C ARG A 115 14.33 46.33 14.14
N LYS A 116 13.11 45.83 13.92
CA LYS A 116 12.09 46.52 13.09
C LYS A 116 10.70 46.44 13.70
N GLN A 117 10.06 47.61 13.60
CA GLN A 117 8.79 48.07 14.13
C GLN A 117 7.60 47.15 13.82
N ALA A 118 6.70 47.09 14.79
CA ALA A 118 5.36 46.55 14.63
C ALA A 118 4.46 47.54 13.89
N THR A 119 3.75 47.07 12.87
CA THR A 119 2.47 47.59 12.42
C THR A 119 1.58 46.41 12.03
N GLY A 120 0.31 46.52 12.42
CA GLY A 120 -0.61 45.41 12.55
C GLY A 120 -1.07 44.77 11.24
N GLY A 121 -1.60 43.56 11.41
CA GLY A 121 -2.29 42.80 10.38
C GLY A 121 -2.72 41.48 10.98
N GLY A 122 -3.97 41.42 11.44
CA GLY A 122 -4.57 40.18 11.92
C GLY A 122 -4.50 39.12 10.82
N SER A 123 -3.77 38.04 11.08
CA SER A 123 -3.79 36.86 10.24
C SER A 123 -4.02 35.66 11.14
N SER A 124 -5.18 35.04 10.93
CA SER A 124 -5.59 33.78 11.53
C SER A 124 -4.45 32.77 11.39
N THR A 125 -3.83 32.41 12.51
CA THR A 125 -2.93 31.27 12.59
C THR A 125 -3.76 29.99 12.43
N ARG A 126 -4.23 29.72 11.21
CA ARG A 126 -4.54 28.36 10.77
C ARG A 126 -3.21 27.62 10.84
N ARG A 127 -2.98 26.97 11.99
CA ARG A 127 -1.96 25.94 12.15
C ARG A 127 -2.20 24.92 11.06
N THR A 128 -1.40 24.98 10.01
CA THR A 128 -1.37 23.99 8.94
C THR A 128 -0.83 22.69 9.53
N MET A 129 -1.72 21.93 10.16
CA MET A 129 -1.56 20.56 10.67
C MET A 129 -1.35 19.53 9.54
N GLY A 130 -0.57 19.87 8.51
CA GLY A 130 -0.48 19.07 7.29
C GLY A 130 0.89 19.02 6.60
N ARG A 131 1.93 19.66 7.13
CA ARG A 131 3.27 19.69 6.49
C ARG A 131 4.27 18.66 7.02
N THR A 132 3.96 17.91 8.08
CA THR A 132 4.89 16.93 8.69
C THR A 132 4.64 15.47 8.28
N ALA A 133 3.65 15.18 7.44
CA ALA A 133 3.29 13.81 7.06
C ALA A 133 3.78 13.36 5.67
N ARG A 134 4.69 14.12 5.04
CA ARG A 134 5.33 13.70 3.78
C ARG A 134 6.79 13.40 4.08
N GLY A 135 7.10 12.10 4.24
CA GLY A 135 8.49 11.65 4.25
C GLY A 135 9.24 12.27 3.08
N ASP A 136 10.33 12.94 3.39
CA ASP A 136 11.22 13.51 2.39
C ASP A 136 11.89 12.37 1.60
N GLN A 137 12.44 12.67 0.43
CA GLN A 137 13.19 11.71 -0.37
C GLN A 137 14.26 10.97 0.46
N SER A 138 14.93 11.71 1.35
CA SER A 138 15.96 11.15 2.23
C SER A 138 15.44 10.13 3.24
N ASP A 139 14.17 10.21 3.65
CA ASP A 139 13.57 9.29 4.61
C ASP A 139 13.10 7.99 3.96
N TRP A 140 12.55 8.07 2.74
CA TRP A 140 12.20 6.89 1.95
C TRP A 140 13.44 6.04 1.64
N MET A 141 14.53 6.67 1.21
CA MET A 141 15.80 5.97 0.96
C MET A 141 16.32 5.26 2.20
N LYS A 142 16.23 5.89 3.38
CA LYS A 142 16.66 5.27 4.65
C LYS A 142 15.75 4.10 5.04
N LEU A 143 14.44 4.24 4.86
CA LEU A 143 13.49 3.16 5.13
C LEU A 143 13.80 1.93 4.27
N PHE A 144 13.89 2.09 2.94
CA PHE A 144 14.13 0.94 2.06
C PHE A 144 15.49 0.30 2.27
N ARG A 145 16.55 1.07 2.54
CA ARG A 145 17.85 0.50 2.93
C ARG A 145 17.77 -0.27 4.24
N LEU A 146 17.10 0.27 5.25
CA LEU A 146 16.89 -0.42 6.52
C LEU A 146 16.12 -1.74 6.33
N LEU A 147 15.10 -1.75 5.46
CA LEU A 147 14.33 -2.96 5.16
C LEU A 147 15.17 -3.96 4.35
N GLN A 148 16.00 -3.49 3.41
CA GLN A 148 16.93 -4.31 2.64
C GLN A 148 17.99 -4.96 3.54
N ASP A 149 18.63 -4.20 4.43
CA ASP A 149 19.62 -4.69 5.38
C ASP A 149 19.04 -5.76 6.33
N ARG A 150 17.74 -5.66 6.61
CA ARG A 150 17.00 -6.64 7.43
C ARG A 150 16.39 -7.79 6.63
N SER A 151 16.65 -7.88 5.32
CA SER A 151 16.05 -8.89 4.43
C SER A 151 14.52 -8.91 4.47
N LEU A 152 13.90 -7.73 4.54
CA LEU A 152 12.44 -7.52 4.59
C LEU A 152 11.85 -7.04 3.25
N LEU A 153 12.60 -7.18 2.14
CA LEU A 153 12.07 -6.99 0.80
C LEU A 153 11.43 -8.30 0.29
N PRO A 154 10.41 -8.25 -0.60
CA PRO A 154 9.81 -7.05 -1.21
C PRO A 154 8.87 -6.29 -0.25
N VAL A 155 8.49 -5.06 -0.63
CA VAL A 155 7.63 -4.17 0.18
C VAL A 155 6.53 -3.59 -0.68
N VAL A 156 5.28 -3.73 -0.22
CA VAL A 156 4.12 -3.06 -0.83
C VAL A 156 3.78 -1.82 -0.02
N VAL A 157 3.84 -0.65 -0.66
CA VAL A 157 3.47 0.64 -0.07
C VAL A 157 2.06 1.02 -0.50
N PHE A 158 1.13 1.08 0.46
CA PHE A 158 -0.22 1.56 0.19
C PHE A 158 -0.29 3.08 0.28
N ALA A 159 -0.66 3.73 -0.83
CA ALA A 159 -0.96 5.14 -0.90
C ALA A 159 -2.37 5.37 -1.47
N PHE A 160 -3.16 6.23 -0.83
CA PHE A 160 -4.59 6.41 -1.16
C PHE A 160 -4.84 7.50 -2.21
N SER A 161 -3.89 7.71 -3.13
CA SER A 161 -4.04 8.64 -4.25
C SER A 161 -3.14 8.21 -5.41
N LYS A 162 -3.69 8.15 -6.62
CA LYS A 162 -2.94 7.83 -7.87
C LYS A 162 -1.68 8.70 -7.97
N ARG A 163 -1.85 10.01 -7.78
CA ARG A 163 -0.75 10.98 -7.78
C ARG A 163 0.29 10.70 -6.71
N LEU A 164 -0.14 10.33 -5.49
CA LEU A 164 0.80 10.05 -4.41
C LEU A 164 1.62 8.79 -4.67
N CYS A 165 1.07 7.78 -5.35
CA CYS A 165 1.83 6.60 -5.76
C CYS A 165 2.97 6.98 -6.70
N GLU A 166 2.67 7.73 -7.76
CA GLU A 166 3.66 8.19 -8.75
C GLU A 166 4.70 9.15 -8.14
N GLU A 167 4.26 10.13 -7.34
CA GLU A 167 5.15 11.07 -6.63
C GLU A 167 6.09 10.34 -5.66
N SER A 168 5.60 9.31 -4.95
CA SER A 168 6.41 8.54 -4.01
C SER A 168 7.44 7.68 -4.74
N ALA A 169 7.06 7.02 -5.84
CA ALA A 169 8.01 6.26 -6.66
C ALA A 169 9.07 7.17 -7.30
N SER A 170 8.69 8.37 -7.75
CA SER A 170 9.62 9.35 -8.33
C SER A 170 10.69 9.81 -7.34
N LYS A 171 10.39 9.85 -6.04
CA LYS A 171 11.39 10.14 -4.99
C LYS A 171 12.45 9.04 -4.86
N LEU A 172 12.17 7.83 -5.34
CA LEU A 172 13.08 6.68 -5.32
C LEU A 172 13.98 6.61 -6.56
N ASN A 173 14.15 7.70 -7.30
CA ASN A 173 14.94 7.72 -8.54
C ASN A 173 16.42 7.30 -8.39
N LYS A 174 16.98 7.35 -7.17
CA LYS A 174 18.36 6.90 -6.86
C LYS A 174 18.44 5.50 -6.29
N LEU A 175 17.31 4.82 -6.11
CA LEU A 175 17.27 3.45 -5.59
C LEU A 175 17.22 2.48 -6.75
N ASP A 176 18.13 1.50 -6.71
CA ASP A 176 18.15 0.36 -7.62
C ASP A 176 18.18 -0.91 -6.78
N LEU A 177 17.11 -1.69 -6.87
CA LEU A 177 16.92 -2.93 -6.12
C LEU A 177 17.26 -4.17 -6.96
N CYS A 178 17.51 -4.00 -8.27
CA CYS A 178 17.76 -5.12 -9.17
C CYS A 178 19.25 -5.40 -9.35
N SER A 179 19.59 -6.68 -9.30
CA SER A 179 20.81 -7.21 -9.89
C SER A 179 20.80 -7.06 -11.41
N SER A 180 21.98 -7.19 -12.04
CA SER A 180 22.10 -7.18 -13.50
C SER A 180 21.29 -8.29 -14.19
N SER A 181 21.15 -9.45 -13.54
CA SER A 181 20.38 -10.58 -14.07
C SER A 181 18.87 -10.28 -14.03
N GLU A 182 18.37 -9.80 -12.90
CA GLU A 182 16.95 -9.41 -12.75
C GLU A 182 16.59 -8.29 -13.72
N ARG A 183 17.45 -7.27 -13.85
CA ARG A 183 17.25 -6.18 -14.82
C ARG A 183 17.15 -6.70 -16.25
N ALA A 184 18.01 -7.64 -16.64
CA ALA A 184 17.97 -8.24 -17.97
C ALA A 184 16.72 -9.09 -18.21
N GLU A 185 16.19 -9.73 -17.17
CA GLU A 185 14.91 -10.45 -17.23
C GLU A 185 13.74 -9.48 -17.39
N ILE A 186 13.67 -8.44 -16.55
CA ILE A 186 12.64 -7.39 -16.62
C ILE A 186 12.66 -6.73 -18.00
N TYR A 187 13.84 -6.39 -18.51
CA TYR A 187 13.99 -5.79 -19.84
C TYR A 187 13.40 -6.68 -20.94
N ARG A 188 13.77 -7.97 -20.98
CA ARG A 188 13.24 -8.92 -21.99
C ARG A 188 11.73 -9.06 -21.89
N PHE A 189 11.19 -9.10 -20.68
CA PHE A 189 9.76 -9.18 -20.45
C PHE A 189 9.02 -7.91 -20.92
N LEU A 190 9.57 -6.74 -20.63
CA LEU A 190 9.01 -5.45 -21.07
C LEU A 190 9.02 -5.32 -22.58
N GLU A 191 10.12 -5.66 -23.25
CA GLU A 191 10.19 -5.63 -24.72
C GLU A 191 9.14 -6.54 -25.35
N SER A 192 9.02 -7.78 -24.87
CA SER A 192 8.03 -8.73 -25.39
C SER A 192 6.59 -8.27 -25.14
N SER A 193 6.32 -7.63 -24.00
CA SER A 193 4.96 -7.21 -23.63
C SER A 193 4.54 -5.94 -24.37
N LEU A 194 5.43 -4.95 -24.44
CA LEU A 194 5.17 -3.65 -25.07
C LEU A 194 5.19 -3.71 -26.61
N GLN A 195 5.73 -4.78 -27.20
CA GLN A 195 5.62 -5.02 -28.66
C GLN A 195 4.18 -5.01 -29.17
N ARG A 196 3.20 -5.34 -28.31
CA ARG A 196 1.77 -5.32 -28.64
C ARG A 196 1.20 -3.91 -28.82
N LEU A 197 1.87 -2.88 -28.32
CA LEU A 197 1.48 -1.48 -28.50
C LEU A 197 2.00 -0.94 -29.84
N HIS A 198 1.19 -0.12 -30.51
CA HIS A 198 1.53 0.48 -31.79
C HIS A 198 2.40 1.74 -31.59
N GLY A 199 3.52 1.84 -32.31
CA GLY A 199 4.32 3.07 -32.46
C GLY A 199 4.31 4.03 -31.27
N SER A 200 3.60 5.15 -31.43
CA SER A 200 3.47 6.25 -30.46
C SER A 200 2.91 5.83 -29.08
N ASP A 201 2.14 4.75 -28.99
CA ASP A 201 1.61 4.27 -27.71
C ASP A 201 2.75 3.81 -26.78
N ARG A 202 3.88 3.35 -27.34
CA ARG A 202 5.08 2.99 -26.56
C ARG A 202 5.80 4.20 -25.98
N GLU A 203 5.56 5.38 -26.53
CA GLU A 203 6.17 6.65 -26.12
C GLU A 203 5.30 7.42 -25.12
N LEU A 204 4.11 6.88 -24.77
CA LEU A 204 3.24 7.51 -23.77
C LEU A 204 4.00 7.73 -22.45
N PRO A 205 3.83 8.88 -21.80
CA PRO A 205 4.58 9.22 -20.58
C PRO A 205 4.49 8.15 -19.47
N GLN A 206 3.32 7.52 -19.31
CA GLN A 206 3.12 6.46 -18.32
C GLN A 206 3.90 5.18 -18.66
N VAL A 207 4.04 4.83 -19.95
CA VAL A 207 4.81 3.66 -20.40
C VAL A 207 6.30 3.89 -20.14
N VAL A 208 6.80 5.07 -20.54
CA VAL A 208 8.21 5.44 -20.34
C VAL A 208 8.57 5.49 -18.85
N PHE A 209 7.73 6.17 -18.05
CA PHE A 209 7.90 6.26 -16.60
C PHE A 209 7.95 4.88 -15.95
N LEU A 210 6.96 4.02 -16.23
CA LEU A 210 6.86 2.72 -15.58
C LEU A 210 7.99 1.79 -16.02
N ARG A 211 8.40 1.84 -17.30
CA ARG A 211 9.57 1.10 -17.79
C ARG A 211 10.84 1.46 -17.04
N GLU A 212 11.10 2.75 -16.81
CA GLU A 212 12.26 3.22 -16.04
C GLU A 212 12.22 2.71 -14.60
N MET A 213 11.07 2.80 -13.93
CA MET A 213 10.93 2.34 -12.54
C MET A 213 11.12 0.81 -12.43
N LEU A 214 10.48 0.05 -13.32
CA LEU A 214 10.50 -1.41 -13.30
C LEU A 214 11.92 -1.97 -13.50
N LEU A 215 12.73 -1.36 -14.37
CA LEU A 215 14.13 -1.78 -14.57
C LEU A 215 15.02 -1.61 -13.32
N ARG A 216 14.53 -0.90 -12.30
CA ARG A 216 15.18 -0.74 -10.99
C ARG A 216 14.50 -1.55 -9.88
N GLY A 217 13.51 -2.39 -10.22
CA GLY A 217 12.76 -3.20 -9.26
C GLY A 217 11.74 -2.40 -8.48
N ILE A 218 11.19 -1.33 -9.07
CA ILE A 218 10.18 -0.47 -8.44
C ILE A 218 8.95 -0.40 -9.33
N GLY A 219 7.79 -0.77 -8.80
CA GLY A 219 6.50 -0.73 -9.50
C GLY A 219 5.56 0.31 -8.90
N VAL A 220 4.65 0.84 -9.73
CA VAL A 220 3.49 1.61 -9.29
C VAL A 220 2.25 0.88 -9.78
N HIS A 221 1.22 0.79 -8.94
CA HIS A 221 -0.07 0.19 -9.29
C HIS A 221 -1.24 1.04 -8.80
N HIS A 222 -2.12 1.42 -9.72
CA HIS A 222 -3.41 2.07 -9.41
C HIS A 222 -4.37 1.96 -10.60
N GLY A 223 -5.67 2.18 -10.36
CA GLY A 223 -6.71 2.17 -11.39
C GLY A 223 -6.66 3.32 -12.42
N GLY A 224 -5.54 4.06 -12.50
CA GLY A 224 -5.29 5.04 -13.57
C GLY A 224 -4.28 4.56 -14.60
N LEU A 225 -3.66 3.41 -14.36
CA LEU A 225 -2.73 2.81 -15.30
C LEU A 225 -3.47 2.11 -16.44
N LEU A 226 -2.87 2.13 -17.64
CA LEU A 226 -3.34 1.35 -18.77
C LEU A 226 -3.42 -0.14 -18.37
N PRO A 227 -4.44 -0.90 -18.83
CA PRO A 227 -4.61 -2.31 -18.48
C PRO A 227 -3.34 -3.15 -18.66
N ILE A 228 -2.68 -3.02 -19.82
CA ILE A 228 -1.42 -3.71 -20.12
C ILE A 228 -0.30 -3.40 -19.11
N LEU A 229 -0.23 -2.16 -18.61
CA LEU A 229 0.80 -1.75 -17.66
C LEU A 229 0.52 -2.31 -16.26
N LYS A 230 -0.76 -2.39 -15.85
CA LYS A 230 -1.14 -3.06 -14.60
C LYS A 230 -0.75 -4.53 -14.63
N GLU A 231 -1.08 -5.22 -15.72
CA GLU A 231 -0.74 -6.64 -15.90
C GLU A 231 0.77 -6.88 -15.87
N ILE A 232 1.56 -5.99 -16.52
CA ILE A 232 3.03 -6.06 -16.47
C ILE A 232 3.54 -5.96 -15.02
N VAL A 233 3.06 -4.98 -14.25
CA VAL A 233 3.48 -4.79 -12.85
C VAL A 233 3.08 -6.00 -12.00
N GLU A 234 1.85 -6.49 -12.15
CA GLU A 234 1.34 -7.67 -11.43
C GLU A 234 2.17 -8.93 -11.75
N MET A 235 2.51 -9.16 -13.02
CA MET A 235 3.32 -10.30 -13.43
C MET A 235 4.76 -10.21 -12.93
N LEU A 236 5.38 -9.03 -12.97
CA LEU A 236 6.74 -8.84 -12.47
C LEU A 236 6.80 -8.96 -10.94
N PHE A 237 5.80 -8.43 -10.23
CA PHE A 237 5.66 -8.59 -8.78
C PHE A 237 5.47 -10.06 -8.39
N ALA A 238 4.61 -10.80 -9.11
CA ALA A 238 4.41 -12.23 -8.87
C ALA A 238 5.67 -13.09 -9.10
N ARG A 239 6.60 -12.62 -9.93
CA ARG A 239 7.92 -13.25 -10.16
C ARG A 239 8.99 -12.83 -9.14
N GLY A 240 8.68 -11.92 -8.23
CA GLY A 240 9.62 -11.38 -7.25
C GLY A 240 10.66 -10.43 -7.86
N LEU A 241 10.37 -9.81 -9.01
CA LEU A 241 11.27 -8.88 -9.69
C LEU A 241 11.01 -7.41 -9.31
N VAL A 242 9.95 -7.14 -8.55
CA VAL A 242 9.44 -5.81 -8.13
C VAL A 242 8.94 -5.90 -6.69
#